data_AF-A0A926H1I8-F1
#
_entry.id   AF-A0A926H1I8-F1
#
_cell.length_a   1.000
_cell.length_b   1.000
_cell.length_c   1.000
_cell.angle_alpha   90.00
_cell.angle_beta   90.00
_cell.angle_gamma   90.00
#
_symmetry.space_group_name_H-M   'P 1'
#
loop_
_entity.id
_entity.type
_entity.pdbx_description
1 polymer ?
#
loop_
_entity_poly.entity_id
_entity_poly.type
_entity_poly.pdbx_seq_one_letter_code
_entity_poly.pdbx_strand_id
1 'polypeptide(L)'
;MNIQFFIDQLTRGAVAIRSMVEDLDDAQVRWKPADDKWSVLEIVCHLADEEREDFRMRLELTLSDPRAEWPPIDPAGVVVARAYNSRKLSDALSAYLREREASIAWLTSLDEPDLATEHVHPEFGSMSAGNLLASWVAHDLLHIRQIARVEYQYVEKTAAPYSLEYAGPP
;
A
#
# COMPACT_ATOMS: atom_id res chain seq x y z
N MET A 1 -16.93 -15.32 -1.29
CA MET A 1 -15.80 -14.64 -1.97
C MET A 1 -14.63 -15.62 -2.04
N ASN A 2 -13.88 -15.69 -3.13
CA ASN A 2 -12.72 -16.60 -3.23
C ASN A 2 -11.49 -15.93 -2.58
N ILE A 3 -11.15 -16.29 -1.34
CA ILE A 3 -10.02 -15.71 -0.60
C ILE A 3 -8.69 -15.97 -1.30
N GLN A 4 -8.51 -17.15 -1.91
CA GLN A 4 -7.27 -17.50 -2.60
C GLN A 4 -6.94 -16.49 -3.71
N PHE A 5 -7.95 -15.99 -4.42
CA PHE A 5 -7.74 -14.94 -5.41
C PHE A 5 -7.10 -13.68 -4.81
N PHE A 6 -7.55 -13.23 -3.63
CA PHE A 6 -7.02 -12.02 -2.99
C PHE A 6 -5.61 -12.26 -2.45
N ILE A 7 -5.33 -13.43 -1.86
CA ILE A 7 -3.98 -13.83 -1.45
C ILE A 7 -3.03 -13.83 -2.66
N ASP A 8 -3.45 -14.39 -3.79
CA ASP A 8 -2.66 -14.40 -5.02
C ASP A 8 -2.42 -12.97 -5.54
N GLN A 9 -3.41 -12.07 -5.43
CA GLN A 9 -3.24 -10.66 -5.81
C GLN A 9 -2.24 -9.95 -4.89
N LEU A 10 -2.33 -10.13 -3.57
CA LEU A 10 -1.36 -9.54 -2.63
C LEU A 10 0.05 -10.08 -2.90
N THR A 11 0.19 -11.37 -3.22
CA THR A 11 1.48 -11.96 -3.59
C THR A 11 2.06 -11.31 -4.85
N ARG A 12 1.24 -11.18 -5.90
CA ARG A 12 1.65 -10.53 -7.15
C ARG A 12 1.94 -9.04 -6.98
N GLY A 13 1.14 -8.34 -6.18
CA GLY A 13 1.28 -6.91 -5.89
C GLY A 13 2.65 -6.61 -5.27
N ALA A 14 3.09 -7.42 -4.30
CA ALA A 14 4.41 -7.23 -3.70
C ALA A 14 5.57 -7.48 -4.66
N VAL A 15 5.46 -8.49 -5.54
CA VAL A 15 6.46 -8.69 -6.61
C VAL A 15 6.51 -7.49 -7.54
N ALA A 16 5.34 -6.99 -7.98
CA ALA A 16 5.26 -5.83 -8.87
C ALA A 16 5.85 -4.57 -8.23
N ILE A 17 5.46 -4.25 -7.00
CA ILE A 17 5.98 -3.09 -6.26
C ILE A 17 7.49 -3.20 -6.07
N ARG A 18 8.02 -4.36 -5.67
CA ARG A 18 9.47 -4.57 -5.55
C ARG A 18 10.18 -4.27 -6.86
N SER A 19 9.73 -4.87 -7.96
CA SER A 19 10.38 -4.74 -9.26
C SER A 19 10.30 -3.33 -9.86
N MET A 20 9.33 -2.52 -9.47
CA MET A 20 9.28 -1.12 -9.87
C MET A 20 10.30 -0.26 -9.11
N VAL A 21 10.62 -0.60 -7.86
CA VAL A 21 11.35 0.33 -6.98
C VAL A 21 12.75 -0.10 -6.58
N GLU A 22 13.10 -1.39 -6.66
CA GLU A 22 14.31 -1.94 -6.01
C GLU A 22 15.64 -1.36 -6.51
N ASP A 23 15.70 -0.94 -7.78
CA ASP A 23 16.90 -0.42 -8.44
C ASP A 23 16.88 1.11 -8.64
N LEU A 24 15.90 1.81 -8.08
CA LEU A 24 15.82 3.26 -8.18
C LEU A 24 16.89 3.92 -7.31
N ASP A 25 17.57 4.93 -7.86
CA ASP A 25 18.57 5.71 -7.12
C ASP A 25 17.95 6.70 -6.12
N ASP A 26 18.79 7.28 -5.27
CA ASP A 26 18.36 8.22 -4.22
C ASP A 26 17.67 9.47 -4.79
N ALA A 27 18.02 9.91 -6.00
CA ALA A 27 17.35 11.05 -6.64
C ALA A 27 15.96 10.66 -7.13
N GLN A 28 15.80 9.47 -7.70
CA GLN A 28 14.52 8.94 -8.16
C GLN A 28 13.54 8.71 -7.00
N VAL A 29 13.96 7.99 -5.96
CA VAL A 29 13.02 7.58 -4.88
C VAL A 29 12.62 8.71 -3.95
N ARG A 30 13.45 9.74 -3.82
CA ARG A 30 13.18 10.90 -2.96
C ARG A 30 12.45 12.02 -3.68
N TRP A 31 12.51 12.05 -5.01
CA TRP A 31 11.88 13.11 -5.79
C TRP A 31 10.36 13.11 -5.60
N LYS A 32 9.82 14.31 -5.40
CA LYS A 32 8.39 14.58 -5.24
C LYS A 32 7.90 15.38 -6.46
N PRO A 33 6.79 14.99 -7.11
CA PRO A 33 6.21 15.77 -8.20
C PRO A 33 5.78 17.18 -7.77
N ALA A 34 5.37 17.35 -6.51
CA ALA A 34 5.11 18.63 -5.85
C ALA A 34 5.21 18.44 -4.32
N ASP A 35 5.26 19.53 -3.56
CA ASP A 35 5.45 19.50 -2.10
C ASP A 35 4.37 18.69 -1.36
N ASP A 36 3.13 18.70 -1.89
CA ASP A 36 1.96 18.01 -1.35
C ASP A 36 1.76 16.58 -1.92
N LYS A 37 2.66 16.10 -2.78
CA LYS A 37 2.60 14.75 -3.38
C LYS A 37 3.66 13.85 -2.79
N TRP A 38 3.38 12.55 -2.72
CA TRP A 38 4.36 11.59 -2.20
C TRP A 38 5.44 11.24 -3.22
N SER A 39 6.66 11.01 -2.74
CA SER A 39 7.71 10.31 -3.49
C SER A 39 7.47 8.79 -3.49
N VAL A 40 8.26 8.06 -4.30
CA VAL A 40 8.24 6.59 -4.27
C VAL A 40 8.62 6.05 -2.90
N LEU A 41 9.64 6.62 -2.25
CA LEU A 41 10.04 6.22 -0.90
C LEU A 41 8.92 6.42 0.13
N GLU A 42 8.20 7.54 0.06
CA GLU A 42 7.06 7.80 0.95
C GLU A 42 5.93 6.79 0.74
N ILE A 43 5.66 6.39 -0.51
CA ILE A 43 4.68 5.34 -0.85
C ILE A 43 5.11 3.98 -0.27
N VAL A 44 6.38 3.59 -0.41
CA VAL A 44 6.87 2.29 0.10
C VAL A 44 6.82 2.25 1.63
N CYS A 45 7.17 3.34 2.32
CA CYS A 45 7.02 3.43 3.76
C CYS A 45 5.55 3.33 4.20
N HIS A 46 4.65 4.02 3.49
CA HIS A 46 3.19 3.94 3.73
C HIS A 46 2.68 2.50 3.61
N LEU A 47 3.02 1.81 2.52
CA LEU A 47 2.62 0.41 2.31
C LEU A 47 3.10 -0.52 3.44
N ALA A 48 4.33 -0.32 3.94
CA ALA A 48 4.84 -1.10 5.06
C ALA A 48 4.03 -0.91 6.35
N ASP A 49 3.52 0.30 6.59
CA ASP A 49 2.72 0.61 7.78
C ASP A 49 1.28 0.12 7.62
N GLU A 50 0.68 0.27 6.44
CA GLU A 50 -0.66 -0.22 6.13
C GLU A 50 -0.78 -1.75 6.28
N GLU A 51 0.27 -2.51 5.99
CA GLU A 51 0.30 -3.97 6.22
C GLU A 51 0.07 -4.35 7.68
N ARG A 52 0.54 -3.54 8.64
CA ARG A 52 0.55 -3.91 10.07
C ARG A 52 -0.42 -3.10 10.92
N GLU A 53 -0.66 -1.84 10.58
CA GLU A 53 -1.41 -0.87 11.37
C GLU A 53 -2.83 -0.63 10.82
N ASP A 54 -3.08 -0.95 9.55
CA ASP A 54 -4.41 -0.83 8.93
C ASP A 54 -4.97 -2.21 8.55
N PHE A 55 -4.68 -2.71 7.35
CA PHE A 55 -5.46 -3.78 6.74
C PHE A 55 -5.40 -5.11 7.51
N ARG A 56 -4.20 -5.60 7.87
CA ARG A 56 -4.09 -6.87 8.62
C ARG A 56 -4.74 -6.75 9.98
N MET A 57 -4.38 -5.71 10.74
CA MET A 57 -4.88 -5.49 12.09
C MET A 57 -6.40 -5.36 12.12
N ARG A 58 -6.98 -4.54 11.24
CA ARG A 58 -8.43 -4.33 11.21
C ARG A 58 -9.19 -5.55 10.73
N LEU A 59 -8.65 -6.29 9.76
CA LEU A 59 -9.26 -7.55 9.33
C LEU A 59 -9.23 -8.59 10.46
N GLU A 60 -8.10 -8.72 11.15
CA GLU A 60 -7.96 -9.61 12.31
C GLU A 60 -8.91 -9.23 13.44
N LEU A 61 -8.98 -7.95 13.81
CA LEU A 61 -9.92 -7.44 14.82
C LEU A 61 -11.37 -7.69 14.41
N THR A 62 -11.72 -7.41 13.15
CA THR A 62 -13.09 -7.62 12.66
C THR A 62 -13.50 -9.09 12.75
N LEU A 63 -12.59 -10.02 12.43
CA LEU A 63 -12.87 -11.46 12.48
C LEU A 63 -12.90 -12.01 13.92
N SER A 64 -12.08 -11.48 14.83
CA SER A 64 -11.91 -12.02 16.19
C SER A 64 -12.79 -11.34 17.24
N ASP A 65 -12.97 -10.03 17.15
CA ASP A 65 -13.83 -9.22 18.03
C ASP A 65 -14.43 -8.03 17.25
N PRO A 66 -15.51 -8.24 16.48
CA PRO A 66 -16.11 -7.20 15.63
C PRO A 66 -16.64 -5.96 16.41
N ARG A 67 -16.78 -6.08 17.73
CA ARG A 67 -17.22 -4.98 18.60
C ARG A 67 -16.06 -4.12 19.10
N ALA A 68 -14.82 -4.59 18.98
CA ALA A 68 -13.65 -3.80 19.32
C ALA A 68 -13.54 -2.58 18.40
N GLU A 69 -13.21 -1.43 18.97
CA GLU A 69 -12.91 -0.23 18.19
C GLU A 69 -11.57 -0.40 17.47
N TRP A 70 -11.53 0.01 16.20
CA TRP A 70 -10.26 0.08 15.50
C TRP A 70 -9.39 1.21 16.06
N PRO A 71 -8.07 0.98 16.25
CA PRO A 71 -7.16 2.06 16.53
C PRO A 71 -7.23 3.16 15.45
N PRO A 72 -7.24 4.44 15.84
CA PRO A 72 -7.22 5.53 14.87
C PRO A 72 -5.90 5.55 14.12
N ILE A 73 -5.96 5.92 12.84
CA ILE A 73 -4.79 6.12 11.98
C ILE A 73 -4.83 7.51 11.37
N ASP A 74 -3.65 8.06 11.07
CA ASP A 74 -3.48 9.32 10.33
C ASP A 74 -2.44 9.12 9.22
N PRO A 75 -2.80 8.49 8.09
CA PRO A 75 -1.82 8.14 7.06
C PRO A 75 -1.06 9.37 6.54
N ALA A 76 -1.76 10.50 6.33
CA ALA A 76 -1.15 11.72 5.83
C ALA A 76 -0.20 12.37 6.84
N GLY A 77 -0.59 12.46 8.11
CA GLY A 77 0.26 13.02 9.16
C GLY A 77 1.46 12.14 9.49
N VAL A 78 1.31 10.82 9.40
CA VAL A 78 2.37 9.86 9.70
C VAL A 78 3.56 9.99 8.72
N VAL A 79 3.32 10.29 7.44
CA VAL A 79 4.41 10.52 6.46
C VAL A 79 5.39 11.58 6.94
N VAL A 80 4.86 12.70 7.43
CA VAL A 80 5.66 13.82 7.95
C VAL A 80 6.25 13.44 9.31
N ALA A 81 5.43 12.92 10.22
CA ALA A 81 5.84 12.60 11.59
C ALA A 81 6.96 11.55 11.67
N ARG A 82 6.95 10.56 10.78
CA ARG A 82 7.96 9.49 10.72
C ARG A 82 9.12 9.79 9.76
N ALA A 83 9.11 10.97 9.14
CA ALA A 83 10.10 11.45 8.18
C ALA A 83 10.41 10.42 7.09
N TYR A 84 9.38 9.93 6.39
CA TYR A 84 9.53 8.85 5.42
C TYR A 84 10.57 9.14 4.35
N ASN A 85 10.58 10.35 3.81
CA ASN A 85 11.53 10.73 2.77
C ASN A 85 12.99 10.87 3.27
N SER A 86 13.28 10.68 4.56
CA SER A 86 14.66 10.58 5.07
C SER A 86 15.10 9.14 5.34
N ARG A 87 14.25 8.13 5.07
CA ARG A 87 14.57 6.71 5.26
C ARG A 87 15.48 6.18 4.16
N LYS A 88 15.95 4.94 4.35
CA LYS A 88 16.60 4.15 3.30
C LYS A 88 15.57 3.29 2.60
N LEU A 89 15.57 3.31 1.27
CA LEU A 89 14.66 2.51 0.46
C LEU A 89 14.77 1.02 0.78
N SER A 90 16.00 0.50 0.89
CA SER A 90 16.25 -0.91 1.20
C SER A 90 15.57 -1.35 2.49
N ASP A 91 15.60 -0.51 3.52
CA ASP A 91 15.03 -0.81 4.83
C ASP A 91 13.50 -0.79 4.78
N ALA A 92 12.93 0.23 4.10
CA ALA A 92 11.48 0.37 3.91
C ALA A 92 10.91 -0.76 3.06
N LEU A 93 11.54 -1.07 1.93
CA LEU A 93 11.15 -2.16 1.05
C LEU A 93 11.26 -3.52 1.75
N SER A 94 12.34 -3.75 2.50
CA SER A 94 12.49 -4.98 3.29
C SER A 94 11.44 -5.08 4.39
N ALA A 95 11.05 -3.97 5.01
CA ALA A 95 9.97 -3.95 5.99
C ALA A 95 8.62 -4.32 5.33
N TYR A 96 8.27 -3.66 4.23
CA TYR A 96 7.05 -3.97 3.46
C TYR A 96 6.99 -5.46 3.06
N LEU A 97 8.06 -5.99 2.47
CA LEU A 97 8.08 -7.38 1.99
C LEU A 97 7.95 -8.39 3.14
N ARG A 98 8.60 -8.16 4.28
CA ARG A 98 8.45 -9.02 5.47
C ARG A 98 7.03 -8.96 6.03
N GLU A 99 6.46 -7.77 6.13
CA GLU A 99 5.09 -7.63 6.63
C GLU A 99 4.08 -8.29 5.69
N ARG A 100 4.27 -8.15 4.37
CA ARG A 100 3.44 -8.83 3.38
C ARG A 100 3.54 -10.35 3.46
N GLU A 101 4.74 -10.89 3.64
CA GLU A 101 4.92 -12.33 3.83
C GLU A 101 4.16 -12.82 5.07
N ALA A 102 4.25 -12.10 6.19
CA ALA A 102 3.50 -12.40 7.40
C ALA A 102 1.98 -12.29 7.19
N SER A 103 1.51 -11.27 6.46
CA SER A 103 0.10 -11.09 6.10
C SER A 103 -0.44 -12.25 5.25
N ILE A 104 0.32 -12.68 4.24
CA ILE A 104 -0.04 -13.82 3.38
C ILE A 104 -0.08 -15.12 4.19
N ALA A 105 0.93 -15.35 5.04
CA ALA A 105 0.98 -16.54 5.89
C ALA A 105 -0.22 -16.60 6.85
N TRP A 106 -0.56 -15.47 7.47
CA TRP A 106 -1.75 -15.35 8.32
C TRP A 106 -3.05 -15.59 7.55
N LEU A 107 -3.27 -14.92 6.41
CA LEU A 107 -4.47 -15.12 5.58
C LEU A 107 -4.62 -16.57 5.13
N THR A 108 -3.52 -17.23 4.76
CA THR A 108 -3.48 -18.65 4.38
C THR A 108 -3.83 -19.58 5.55
N SER A 109 -3.59 -19.14 6.79
CA SER A 109 -3.88 -19.94 7.98
C SER A 109 -5.34 -19.88 8.43
N LEU A 110 -6.14 -18.97 7.89
CA LEU A 110 -7.56 -18.82 8.25
C LEU A 110 -8.37 -20.00 7.68
N ASP A 111 -9.06 -20.73 8.57
CA ASP A 111 -9.96 -21.81 8.21
C ASP A 111 -11.38 -21.27 8.03
N GLU A 112 -11.87 -21.24 6.78
CA GLU A 112 -13.20 -20.76 6.39
C GLU A 112 -13.69 -19.49 7.13
N PRO A 113 -12.95 -18.36 7.10
CA PRO A 113 -13.32 -17.18 7.86
C PRO A 113 -14.66 -16.59 7.39
N ASP A 114 -15.49 -16.15 8.33
CA ASP A 114 -16.76 -15.48 8.02
C ASP A 114 -16.52 -14.04 7.55
N LEU A 115 -16.37 -13.89 6.24
CA LEU A 115 -16.16 -12.60 5.59
C LEU A 115 -17.38 -11.66 5.65
N ALA A 116 -18.55 -12.15 6.07
CA ALA A 116 -19.71 -11.32 6.32
C ALA A 116 -19.70 -10.69 7.72
N THR A 117 -18.73 -11.05 8.58
CA THR A 117 -18.54 -10.41 9.88
C THR A 117 -18.29 -8.91 9.70
N GLU A 118 -19.05 -8.08 10.42
CA GLU A 118 -19.02 -6.63 10.27
C GLU A 118 -18.55 -5.91 11.53
N HIS A 119 -17.74 -4.88 11.33
CA HIS A 119 -17.42 -3.85 12.29
C HIS A 119 -18.16 -2.55 11.92
N VAL A 120 -18.64 -1.79 12.91
CA VAL A 120 -19.29 -0.49 12.66
C VAL A 120 -18.27 0.63 12.76
N HIS A 121 -17.77 1.09 11.61
CA HIS A 121 -16.84 2.22 11.53
C HIS A 121 -17.58 3.55 11.76
N PRO A 122 -17.04 4.48 12.58
CA PRO A 122 -17.68 5.76 12.88
C PRO A 122 -18.03 6.62 11.65
N GLU A 123 -17.18 6.59 10.62
CA GLU A 123 -17.33 7.39 9.40
C GLU A 123 -17.96 6.63 8.22
N PHE A 124 -17.66 5.33 8.10
CA PHE A 124 -18.01 4.53 6.92
C PHE A 124 -19.20 3.59 7.15
N GLY A 125 -19.71 3.55 8.39
CA GLY A 125 -20.79 2.64 8.76
C GLY A 125 -20.33 1.19 8.77
N SER A 126 -21.19 0.28 8.33
CA SER A 126 -20.88 -1.15 8.40
C SER A 126 -19.76 -1.55 7.43
N MET A 127 -18.70 -2.14 7.97
CA MET A 127 -17.52 -2.59 7.25
C MET A 127 -17.31 -4.09 7.51
N SER A 128 -17.56 -4.90 6.48
CA SER A 128 -17.32 -6.34 6.56
C SER A 128 -15.85 -6.70 6.42
N ALA A 129 -15.45 -7.84 6.97
CA ALA A 129 -14.15 -8.45 6.74
C ALA A 129 -13.86 -8.64 5.23
N GLY A 130 -14.89 -8.98 4.44
CA GLY A 130 -14.79 -9.02 2.98
C GLY A 130 -14.47 -7.68 2.34
N ASN A 131 -15.08 -6.58 2.81
CA ASN A 131 -14.79 -5.23 2.32
C ASN A 131 -13.34 -4.84 2.61
N LEU A 132 -12.83 -5.17 3.81
CA LEU A 132 -11.43 -4.90 4.18
C LEU A 132 -10.45 -5.65 3.29
N LEU A 133 -10.62 -6.96 3.12
CA LEU A 133 -9.74 -7.77 2.28
C LEU A 133 -9.75 -7.31 0.81
N ALA A 134 -10.92 -6.97 0.28
CA ALA A 134 -11.03 -6.44 -1.08
C ALA A 134 -10.36 -5.06 -1.21
N SER A 135 -10.52 -4.20 -0.20
CA SER A 135 -9.92 -2.86 -0.17
C SER A 135 -8.40 -2.94 -0.08
N TRP A 136 -7.83 -3.91 0.64
CA TRP A 136 -6.39 -4.11 0.73
C TRP A 136 -5.76 -4.36 -0.65
N VAL A 137 -6.35 -5.26 -1.44
CA VAL A 137 -5.89 -5.51 -2.81
C VAL A 137 -6.10 -4.30 -3.71
N ALA A 138 -7.23 -3.60 -3.58
CA ALA A 138 -7.49 -2.38 -4.35
C ALA A 138 -6.48 -1.27 -4.01
N HIS A 139 -6.05 -1.19 -2.75
CA HIS A 139 -5.09 -0.22 -2.25
C HIS A 139 -3.68 -0.46 -2.82
N ASP A 140 -3.24 -1.72 -2.93
CA ASP A 140 -2.02 -2.06 -3.68
C ASP A 140 -2.07 -1.54 -5.12
N LEU A 141 -3.18 -1.79 -5.82
CA LEU A 141 -3.36 -1.34 -7.21
C LEU A 141 -3.39 0.19 -7.32
N LEU A 142 -3.97 0.87 -6.32
CA LEU A 142 -3.94 2.32 -6.22
C LEU A 142 -2.50 2.84 -6.13
N HIS A 143 -1.66 2.24 -5.28
CA HIS A 143 -0.28 2.67 -5.11
C HIS A 143 0.64 2.22 -6.24
N ILE A 144 0.39 1.09 -6.91
CA ILE A 144 1.10 0.73 -8.15
C ILE A 144 0.85 1.80 -9.22
N ARG A 145 -0.40 2.25 -9.39
CA ARG A 145 -0.72 3.37 -10.30
C ARG A 145 -0.02 4.66 -9.87
N GLN A 146 0.08 4.92 -8.57
CA GLN A 146 0.74 6.11 -8.05
C GLN A 146 2.26 6.07 -8.32
N ILE A 147 2.93 4.94 -8.07
CA ILE A 147 4.37 4.76 -8.34
C ILE A 147 4.64 4.96 -9.83
N ALA A 148 3.87 4.28 -10.71
CA ALA A 148 4.01 4.44 -12.16
C ALA A 148 3.84 5.91 -12.60
N ARG A 149 2.91 6.64 -11.97
CA ARG A 149 2.72 8.07 -12.24
C ARG A 149 3.92 8.91 -11.80
N VAL A 150 4.45 8.68 -10.61
CA VAL A 150 5.63 9.41 -10.11
C VAL A 150 6.83 9.16 -11.02
N GLU A 151 7.06 7.91 -11.42
CA GLU A 151 8.15 7.58 -12.35
C GLU A 151 7.95 8.22 -13.73
N TYR A 152 6.73 8.19 -14.29
CA TYR A 152 6.42 8.88 -15.55
C TYR A 152 6.76 10.37 -15.47
N GLN A 153 6.36 11.05 -14.38
CA GLN A 153 6.65 12.47 -14.19
C GLN A 153 8.15 12.74 -13.98
N TYR A 154 8.89 11.80 -13.39
CA TYR A 154 10.35 11.89 -13.29
C TYR A 154 11.02 11.78 -14.66
N VAL A 155 10.52 10.88 -15.52
CA VAL A 155 10.96 10.79 -16.93
C VAL A 155 10.67 12.09 -17.66
N GLU A 156 9.47 12.65 -17.54
CA GLU A 156 9.10 13.94 -18.15
C GLU A 156 10.06 15.06 -17.73
N LYS A 157 10.32 15.20 -16.42
CA LYS A 157 11.28 16.16 -15.87
C LYS A 157 12.69 15.98 -16.44
N THR A 158 13.14 14.72 -16.58
CA THR A 158 14.51 14.39 -16.98
C THR A 158 14.70 14.50 -18.50
N ALA A 159 13.65 14.27 -19.27
CA ALA A 159 13.67 14.34 -20.73
C ALA A 159 13.59 15.78 -21.26
N ALA A 160 13.29 16.79 -20.44
CA ALA A 160 13.18 18.17 -20.87
C ALA A 160 14.44 18.63 -21.66
N PRO A 161 14.28 19.27 -22.83
CA PRO A 161 13.05 19.82 -23.41
C PRO A 161 12.28 18.88 -24.37
N TYR A 162 12.60 17.58 -24.42
CA TYR A 162 11.92 16.63 -25.29
C TYR A 162 10.52 16.27 -24.77
N SER A 163 9.59 16.02 -25.71
CA SER A 163 8.18 15.69 -25.41
C SER A 163 7.95 14.19 -25.29
N LEU A 164 7.05 13.79 -24.38
CA LEU A 164 6.58 12.42 -24.22
C LEU A 164 5.29 12.11 -25.00
N GLU A 165 4.78 13.02 -25.83
CA GLU A 165 3.52 12.84 -26.57
C GLU A 165 3.45 11.54 -27.38
N TYR A 166 4.59 11.04 -27.88
CA TYR A 166 4.65 9.79 -28.62
C TYR A 166 4.32 8.55 -27.77
N ALA A 167 4.42 8.63 -26.45
CA ALA A 167 4.01 7.56 -25.53
C ALA A 167 2.48 7.41 -25.41
N GLY A 168 1.71 8.37 -25.92
CA GLY A 168 0.25 8.40 -25.84
C GLY A 168 -0.29 9.43 -24.83
N PRO A 169 -1.62 9.61 -24.78
CA PRO A 169 -2.24 10.55 -23.85
C PRO A 169 -2.06 10.09 -22.38
N PRO A 170 -2.00 11.05 -21.44
CA PRO A 170 -1.95 10.76 -20.00
C PRO A 170 -3.26 10.20 -19.44
#